data_AF-A0A1V6N2C0-F1
#
_entry.id   AF-A0A1V6N2C0-F1
#
_cell.length_a   1.000
_cell.length_b   1.000
_cell.length_c   1.000
_cell.angle_alpha   90.00
_cell.angle_beta   90.00
_cell.angle_gamma   90.00
#
_symmetry.space_group_name_H-M   'P 1'
#
loop_
_entity.id
_entity.type
_entity.pdbx_description
1 polymer ?
#
loop_
_entity_poly.entity_id
_entity_poly.type
_entity_poly.pdbx_seq_one_letter_code
_entity_poly.pdbx_strand_id
1 'polypeptide(L)'
;MVEKDKEKIKLQNLVKSCLLEINELKIDLMNLENEKNLLKNDETVEKLESIVKEKESVISNLKVDLNNLKVDISSKENIIKSQELKIEDLSNFKDSFNDIKTALEKDLKKFKTEELKEYNEKIESSLATIVEKDKKINVLLDEIESYKEKINDLESNIASKDNLIGMQREIDSKESEIKLLKAASVDQEVFKSIKKELEDKKIRIKELEDFQSSFEEIKLSYEDKLFDKDKRIEELEKIQLSFDDIKASLEKDIEQYKNKELEEINSKLQSALDKIVEKDNKIKSLINEINDKKLEIKEIKDNNVSKLDYDRLKDEINIKDSKIQRLEEIKGLFSDLDKTYGDKSQDSLGKAVDSDSETLISEKSFGKLGELNNIQNEDNINKIKESKNEIKRLKNELNSCKQVNKELEFIKDNYKKLTSSPKKDLTSFQSQIYYLIPDEPMDSQEIHNYIQKTAFKDISYNNITNIIRGLERKGYLKPENPEKPNETKWFRINKNK
;
A
#
# COMPACT_ATOMS: atom_id res chain seq x y z
N MET A 1 95.59 4.89 88.84
CA MET A 1 94.66 6.05 88.92
C MET A 1 94.52 6.75 87.56
N VAL A 2 95.60 7.22 86.93
CA VAL A 2 95.60 8.03 85.69
C VAL A 2 94.80 7.46 84.49
N GLU A 3 94.67 6.15 84.38
CA GLU A 3 94.07 5.49 83.21
C GLU A 3 92.53 5.56 83.17
N LYS A 4 91.87 5.44 84.34
CA LYS A 4 90.41 5.58 84.47
C LYS A 4 89.91 6.98 84.10
N ASP A 5 90.70 8.02 84.36
CA ASP A 5 90.33 9.40 83.98
C ASP A 5 90.42 9.61 82.46
N LYS A 6 91.38 9.00 81.76
CA LYS A 6 91.45 9.06 80.29
C LYS A 6 90.24 8.40 79.62
N GLU A 7 89.80 7.26 80.12
CA GLU A 7 88.64 6.55 79.61
C GLU A 7 87.33 7.31 79.89
N LYS A 8 87.20 7.87 81.11
CA LYS A 8 86.10 8.77 81.47
C LYS A 8 86.03 10.01 80.56
N ILE A 9 87.17 10.63 80.24
CA ILE A 9 87.24 11.78 79.30
C ILE A 9 86.84 11.37 77.88
N LYS A 10 87.29 10.20 77.39
CA LYS A 10 86.84 9.68 76.08
C LYS A 10 85.33 9.44 76.03
N LEU A 11 84.77 8.83 77.07
CA LEU A 11 83.32 8.57 77.16
C LEU A 11 82.53 9.89 77.23
N GLN A 12 83.00 10.87 78.01
CA GLN A 12 82.40 12.21 78.07
C GLN A 12 82.44 12.93 76.70
N ASN A 13 83.54 12.82 75.96
CA ASN A 13 83.62 13.40 74.61
C ASN A 13 82.70 12.69 73.61
N LEU A 14 82.57 11.36 73.68
CA LEU A 14 81.64 10.61 72.84
C LEU A 14 80.18 10.97 73.16
N VAL A 15 79.80 10.98 74.44
CA VAL A 15 78.46 11.39 74.89
C VAL A 15 78.17 12.84 74.46
N LYS A 16 79.15 13.74 74.54
CA LYS A 16 79.01 15.12 74.04
C LYS A 16 78.82 15.17 72.51
N SER A 17 79.51 14.31 71.76
CA SER A 17 79.34 14.20 70.30
C SER A 17 77.95 13.70 69.93
N CYS A 18 77.49 12.60 70.55
CA CYS A 18 76.15 12.06 70.30
C CYS A 18 75.05 13.03 70.75
N LEU A 19 75.24 13.80 71.82
CA LEU A 19 74.31 14.85 72.23
C LEU A 19 74.26 16.02 71.23
N LEU A 20 75.37 16.36 70.56
CA LEU A 20 75.37 17.36 69.49
C LEU A 20 74.63 16.83 68.26
N GLU A 21 74.94 15.61 67.82
CA GLU A 21 74.28 14.95 66.68
C GLU A 21 72.77 14.75 66.91
N ILE A 22 72.35 14.34 68.11
CA ILE A 22 70.92 14.25 68.49
C ILE A 22 70.25 15.64 68.46
N ASN A 23 70.95 16.70 68.85
CA ASN A 23 70.41 18.06 68.79
C ASN A 23 70.32 18.58 67.34
N GLU A 24 71.30 18.29 66.49
CA GLU A 24 71.26 18.59 65.05
C GLU A 24 70.09 17.86 64.38
N LEU A 25 69.97 16.53 64.58
CA LEU A 25 68.84 15.74 64.06
C LEU A 25 67.48 16.22 64.59
N LYS A 26 67.42 16.72 65.82
CA LYS A 26 66.20 17.31 66.39
C LYS A 26 65.85 18.65 65.75
N ILE A 27 66.84 19.47 65.41
CA ILE A 27 66.65 20.73 64.67
C ILE A 27 66.18 20.41 63.25
N ASP A 28 66.79 19.45 62.57
CA ASP A 28 66.38 19.02 61.22
C ASP A 28 64.97 18.44 61.19
N LEU A 29 64.62 17.59 62.15
CA LEU A 29 63.24 17.09 62.31
C LEU A 29 62.24 18.23 62.55
N MET A 30 62.59 19.22 63.39
CA MET A 30 61.75 20.38 63.64
C MET A 30 61.59 21.26 62.40
N ASN A 31 62.66 21.44 61.61
CA ASN A 31 62.63 22.18 60.35
C ASN A 31 61.76 21.46 59.31
N LEU A 32 61.89 20.14 59.16
CA LEU A 32 61.08 19.31 58.26
C LEU A 32 59.60 19.29 58.66
N GLU A 33 59.28 19.20 59.96
CA GLU A 33 57.89 19.28 60.44
C GLU A 33 57.30 20.68 60.21
N ASN A 34 58.10 21.74 60.37
CA ASN A 34 57.68 23.11 60.04
C ASN A 34 57.44 23.30 58.52
N GLU A 35 58.34 22.83 57.66
CA GLU A 35 58.19 22.87 56.20
C GLU A 35 56.97 22.09 55.73
N LYS A 36 56.78 20.87 56.26
CA LYS A 36 55.58 20.04 56.04
C LYS A 36 54.29 20.74 56.49
N ASN A 37 54.30 21.45 57.62
CA ASN A 37 53.14 22.22 58.08
C ASN A 37 52.88 23.47 57.24
N LEU A 38 53.93 24.13 56.73
CA LEU A 38 53.81 25.23 55.77
C LEU A 38 53.21 24.74 54.44
N LEU A 39 53.68 23.60 53.92
CA LEU A 39 53.14 22.97 52.70
C LEU A 39 51.71 22.45 52.86
N LYS A 40 51.37 21.91 54.04
CA LYS A 40 50.02 21.40 54.33
C LYS A 40 48.99 22.51 54.52
N ASN A 41 49.42 23.67 55.02
CA ASN A 41 48.61 24.87 55.16
C ASN A 41 48.86 25.86 54.01
N ASP A 42 49.43 25.40 52.89
CA ASP A 42 49.70 26.24 51.73
C ASP A 42 48.39 26.52 51.00
N GLU A 43 47.95 27.77 51.09
CA GLU A 43 46.74 28.28 50.44
C GLU A 43 46.75 28.04 48.91
N THR A 44 47.92 27.87 48.29
CA THR A 44 48.04 27.52 46.87
C THR A 44 47.67 26.06 46.59
N VAL A 45 47.94 25.13 47.51
CA VAL A 45 47.57 23.71 47.39
C VAL A 45 46.06 23.54 47.49
N GLU A 46 45.41 24.20 48.46
CA GLU A 46 43.95 24.19 48.58
C GLU A 46 43.25 24.80 47.35
N LYS A 47 43.79 25.90 46.81
CA LYS A 47 43.31 26.52 45.56
C LYS A 47 43.46 25.57 44.37
N LEU A 48 44.59 24.88 44.25
CA LEU A 48 44.82 23.89 43.19
C LEU A 48 43.87 22.70 43.31
N GLU A 49 43.65 22.15 44.51
CA GLU A 49 42.66 21.09 44.73
C GLU A 49 41.23 21.52 44.35
N SER A 50 40.84 22.76 44.68
CA SER A 50 39.54 23.30 44.31
C SER A 50 39.37 23.40 42.79
N ILE A 51 40.40 23.91 42.10
CA ILE A 51 40.45 23.99 40.64
C ILE A 51 40.39 22.59 40.00
N VAL A 52 41.12 21.60 40.55
CA VAL A 52 41.09 20.21 40.05
C VAL A 52 39.67 19.64 40.14
N LYS A 53 39.00 19.77 41.28
CA LYS A 53 37.62 19.30 41.49
C LYS A 53 36.63 19.99 40.53
N GLU A 54 36.81 21.30 40.27
CA GLU A 54 36.01 22.03 39.26
C GLU A 54 36.24 21.47 37.85
N LYS A 55 37.50 21.26 37.44
CA LYS A 55 37.83 20.72 36.11
C LYS A 55 37.38 19.27 35.94
N GLU A 56 37.45 18.43 36.96
CA GLU A 56 36.91 17.07 36.95
C GLU A 56 35.39 17.04 36.73
N SER A 57 34.66 17.97 37.38
CA SER A 57 33.22 18.16 37.15
C SER A 57 32.91 18.58 35.70
N VAL A 58 33.66 19.56 35.17
CA VAL A 58 33.53 20.00 33.77
C VAL A 58 33.84 18.87 32.77
N ILE A 59 34.92 18.10 32.99
CA ILE A 59 35.28 16.94 32.17
C ILE A 59 34.18 15.87 32.21
N SER A 60 33.58 15.64 33.38
CA SER A 60 32.48 14.69 33.54
C SER A 60 31.24 15.11 32.74
N ASN A 61 30.88 16.40 32.77
CA ASN A 61 29.76 16.94 31.98
C ASN A 61 30.04 16.85 30.47
N LEU A 62 31.22 17.28 30.02
CA LEU A 62 31.62 17.18 28.60
C LEU A 62 31.60 15.73 28.09
N LYS A 63 31.91 14.75 28.94
CA LYS A 63 31.85 13.32 28.60
C LYS A 63 30.40 12.82 28.44
N VAL A 64 29.45 13.37 29.21
CA VAL A 64 28.02 13.11 29.03
C VAL A 64 27.52 13.73 27.72
N ASP A 65 27.87 14.98 27.45
CA ASP A 65 27.48 15.68 26.21
C ASP A 65 28.01 14.98 24.96
N LEU A 66 29.28 14.52 24.98
CA LEU A 66 29.89 13.76 23.88
C LEU A 66 29.15 12.43 23.64
N ASN A 67 28.75 11.72 24.69
CA ASN A 67 27.94 10.50 24.57
C ASN A 67 26.55 10.79 23.97
N ASN A 68 25.87 11.85 24.42
CA ASN A 68 24.58 12.27 23.88
C ASN A 68 24.71 12.60 22.38
N LEU A 69 25.71 13.40 22.01
CA LEU A 69 25.98 13.79 20.63
C LEU A 69 26.34 12.59 19.73
N LYS A 70 26.99 11.57 20.28
CA LYS A 70 27.27 10.30 19.59
C LYS A 70 26.00 9.48 19.34
N VAL A 71 25.05 9.45 20.28
CA VAL A 71 23.74 8.82 20.10
C VAL A 71 22.93 9.55 19.02
N ASP A 72 22.91 10.89 19.07
CA ASP A 72 22.26 11.72 18.06
C ASP A 72 22.83 11.50 16.65
N ILE A 73 24.16 11.44 16.49
CA ILE A 73 24.82 11.10 15.22
C ILE A 73 24.36 9.73 14.73
N SER A 74 24.40 8.69 15.57
CA SER A 74 23.96 7.34 15.19
C SER A 74 22.49 7.31 14.75
N SER A 75 21.61 8.08 15.41
CA SER A 75 20.21 8.21 14.99
C SER A 75 20.07 8.86 13.60
N LYS A 76 20.86 9.91 13.32
CA LYS A 76 20.86 10.62 12.04
C LYS A 76 21.44 9.78 10.91
N GLU A 77 22.51 9.01 11.17
CA GLU A 77 23.06 8.05 10.21
C GLU A 77 22.04 7.00 9.76
N ASN A 78 21.21 6.50 10.69
CA ASN A 78 20.15 5.56 10.36
C ASN A 78 19.04 6.21 9.51
N ILE A 79 18.68 7.46 9.81
CA ILE A 79 17.73 8.25 9.00
C ILE A 79 18.29 8.47 7.58
N ILE A 80 19.55 8.87 7.45
CA ILE A 80 20.23 9.06 6.15
C ILE A 80 20.17 7.77 5.32
N LYS A 81 20.58 6.62 5.88
CA LYS A 81 20.51 5.32 5.19
C LYS A 81 19.10 4.97 4.72
N SER A 82 18.07 5.26 5.53
CA SER A 82 16.67 5.06 5.12
C SER A 82 16.22 5.99 3.98
N GLN A 83 16.80 7.19 3.88
CA GLN A 83 16.52 8.14 2.81
C GLN A 83 17.26 7.78 1.53
N GLU A 84 18.51 7.28 1.64
CA GLU A 84 19.30 6.76 0.52
C GLU A 84 18.57 5.62 -0.21
N LEU A 85 18.09 4.61 0.53
CA LEU A 85 17.27 3.52 -0.03
C LEU A 85 16.02 4.05 -0.74
N LYS A 86 15.33 5.04 -0.15
CA LYS A 86 14.14 5.64 -0.76
C LYS A 86 14.46 6.44 -2.03
N ILE A 87 15.65 7.02 -2.14
CA ILE A 87 16.12 7.70 -3.36
C ILE A 87 16.44 6.68 -4.44
N GLU A 88 17.04 5.54 -4.09
CA GLU A 88 17.28 4.41 -5.00
C GLU A 88 15.96 3.85 -5.58
N ASP A 89 14.97 3.57 -4.73
CA ASP A 89 13.62 3.14 -5.14
C ASP A 89 12.97 4.14 -6.12
N LEU A 90 13.09 5.45 -5.85
CA LEU A 90 12.56 6.51 -6.71
C LEU A 90 13.32 6.63 -8.04
N SER A 91 14.62 6.30 -8.07
CA SER A 91 15.39 6.25 -9.31
C SER A 91 14.94 5.07 -10.17
N ASN A 92 14.83 3.87 -9.59
CA ASN A 92 14.36 2.67 -10.28
C ASN A 92 12.94 2.87 -10.87
N PHE A 93 12.04 3.51 -10.11
CA PHE A 93 10.72 3.88 -10.60
C PHE A 93 10.76 4.89 -11.76
N LYS A 94 11.63 5.90 -11.69
CA LYS A 94 11.80 6.91 -12.74
C LYS A 94 12.32 6.30 -14.05
N ASP A 95 13.24 5.34 -13.96
CA ASP A 95 13.78 4.68 -15.15
C ASP A 95 12.73 3.76 -15.79
N SER A 96 12.00 2.98 -14.98
CA SER A 96 10.83 2.21 -15.47
C SER A 96 9.75 3.11 -16.11
N PHE A 97 9.50 4.31 -15.57
CA PHE A 97 8.58 5.27 -16.16
C PHE A 97 9.08 5.81 -17.52
N ASN A 98 10.39 6.01 -17.68
CA ASN A 98 10.98 6.38 -18.97
C ASN A 98 10.85 5.24 -20.00
N ASP A 99 11.03 3.98 -19.60
CA ASP A 99 10.84 2.82 -20.48
C ASP A 99 9.39 2.73 -20.97
N ILE A 100 8.42 2.88 -20.06
CA ILE A 100 6.98 2.94 -20.41
C ILE A 100 6.70 4.11 -21.37
N LYS A 101 7.26 5.30 -21.09
CA LYS A 101 7.10 6.47 -21.95
C LYS A 101 7.65 6.23 -23.36
N THR A 102 8.85 5.68 -23.49
CA THR A 102 9.47 5.42 -24.81
C THR A 102 8.74 4.33 -25.60
N ALA A 103 8.20 3.31 -24.91
CA ALA A 103 7.30 2.32 -25.52
C ALA A 103 6.02 2.99 -26.07
N LEU A 104 5.33 3.80 -25.25
CA LEU A 104 4.13 4.53 -25.67
C LEU A 104 4.40 5.51 -26.83
N GLU A 105 5.54 6.21 -26.84
CA GLU A 105 5.94 7.08 -27.95
C GLU A 105 6.19 6.28 -29.24
N LYS A 106 6.77 5.08 -29.13
CA LYS A 106 6.98 4.17 -30.26
C LYS A 106 5.65 3.64 -30.82
N ASP A 107 4.73 3.20 -29.96
CA ASP A 107 3.42 2.67 -30.37
C ASP A 107 2.55 3.78 -30.98
N LEU A 108 2.54 4.98 -30.39
CA LEU A 108 1.86 6.15 -30.95
C LEU A 108 2.42 6.53 -32.33
N LYS A 109 3.74 6.40 -32.54
CA LYS A 109 4.36 6.62 -33.84
C LYS A 109 3.93 5.56 -34.84
N LYS A 110 3.98 4.27 -34.46
CA LYS A 110 3.54 3.14 -35.28
C LYS A 110 2.10 3.31 -35.78
N PHE A 111 1.17 3.57 -34.86
CA PHE A 111 -0.24 3.84 -35.17
C PHE A 111 -0.40 4.98 -36.19
N LYS A 112 0.34 6.08 -36.00
CA LYS A 112 0.29 7.25 -36.89
C LYS A 112 0.91 7.04 -38.27
N THR A 113 1.94 6.20 -38.42
CA THR A 113 2.69 6.07 -39.67
C THR A 113 2.36 4.82 -40.48
N GLU A 114 2.05 3.70 -39.82
CA GLU A 114 1.76 2.42 -40.49
C GLU A 114 0.25 2.21 -40.58
N GLU A 115 -0.44 2.09 -39.44
CA GLU A 115 -1.85 1.70 -39.41
C GLU A 115 -2.75 2.76 -40.09
N LEU A 116 -2.57 4.04 -39.76
CA LEU A 116 -3.30 5.14 -40.43
C LEU A 116 -3.03 5.22 -41.95
N LYS A 117 -1.83 4.84 -42.40
CA LYS A 117 -1.47 4.80 -43.82
C LYS A 117 -2.17 3.62 -44.51
N GLU A 118 -2.12 2.43 -43.91
CA GLU A 118 -2.78 1.23 -44.43
C GLU A 118 -4.31 1.40 -44.50
N TYR A 119 -4.92 2.06 -43.50
CA TYR A 119 -6.34 2.41 -43.55
C TYR A 119 -6.67 3.40 -44.68
N ASN A 120 -5.84 4.42 -44.90
CA ASN A 120 -6.03 5.33 -46.04
C ASN A 120 -5.89 4.58 -47.38
N GLU A 121 -4.90 3.72 -47.56
CA GLU A 121 -4.72 2.93 -48.80
C GLU A 121 -5.91 1.97 -49.05
N LYS A 122 -6.48 1.38 -47.99
CA LYS A 122 -7.72 0.57 -48.08
C LYS A 122 -8.93 1.42 -48.44
N ILE A 123 -9.04 2.65 -47.91
CA ILE A 123 -10.12 3.59 -48.25
C ILE A 123 -9.99 4.05 -49.71
N GLU A 124 -8.78 4.41 -50.17
CA GLU A 124 -8.53 4.84 -51.55
C GLU A 124 -8.85 3.73 -52.56
N SER A 125 -8.42 2.48 -52.31
CA SER A 125 -8.78 1.35 -53.18
C SER A 125 -10.28 1.06 -53.18
N SER A 126 -10.93 1.13 -52.01
CA SER A 126 -12.39 0.98 -51.91
C SER A 126 -13.14 2.07 -52.71
N LEU A 127 -12.73 3.34 -52.57
CA LEU A 127 -13.27 4.46 -53.35
C LEU A 127 -13.06 4.28 -54.85
N ALA A 128 -11.90 3.78 -55.29
CA ALA A 128 -11.66 3.48 -56.70
C ALA A 128 -12.64 2.42 -57.24
N THR A 129 -12.93 1.36 -56.47
CA THR A 129 -13.93 0.35 -56.88
C THR A 129 -15.36 0.90 -56.91
N ILE A 130 -15.71 1.85 -56.03
CA ILE A 130 -17.02 2.52 -56.05
C ILE A 130 -17.14 3.37 -57.33
N VAL A 131 -16.13 4.18 -57.65
CA VAL A 131 -16.09 5.00 -58.87
C VAL A 131 -16.16 4.13 -60.14
N GLU A 132 -15.59 2.93 -60.14
CA GLU A 132 -15.72 1.99 -61.26
C GLU A 132 -17.14 1.39 -61.36
N LYS A 133 -17.80 1.11 -60.23
CA LYS A 133 -19.20 0.66 -60.20
C LYS A 133 -20.16 1.77 -60.65
N ASP A 134 -19.96 3.01 -60.22
CA ASP A 134 -20.78 4.15 -60.65
C ASP A 134 -20.69 4.36 -62.18
N LYS A 135 -19.50 4.20 -62.77
CA LYS A 135 -19.33 4.20 -64.23
C LYS A 135 -20.14 3.09 -64.90
N LYS A 136 -20.15 1.87 -64.35
CA LYS A 136 -20.94 0.75 -64.89
C LYS A 136 -22.44 0.98 -64.76
N ILE A 137 -22.89 1.57 -63.64
CA ILE A 137 -24.29 1.96 -63.45
C ILE A 137 -24.72 2.98 -64.52
N ASN A 138 -23.90 3.99 -64.81
CA ASN A 138 -24.21 4.98 -65.84
C ASN A 138 -24.32 4.35 -67.24
N VAL A 139 -23.39 3.45 -67.62
CA VAL A 139 -23.49 2.71 -68.90
C VAL A 139 -24.77 1.87 -68.99
N LEU A 140 -25.16 1.19 -67.90
CA LEU A 140 -26.40 0.43 -67.85
C LEU A 140 -27.65 1.32 -67.91
N LEU A 141 -27.61 2.54 -67.36
CA LEU A 141 -28.68 3.52 -67.51
C LEU A 141 -28.83 3.99 -68.97
N ASP A 142 -27.72 4.26 -69.66
CA ASP A 142 -27.72 4.62 -71.08
C ASP A 142 -28.27 3.47 -71.95
N GLU A 143 -27.92 2.21 -71.64
CA GLU A 143 -28.49 1.03 -72.30
C GLU A 143 -30.00 0.89 -72.05
N ILE A 144 -30.47 1.08 -70.81
CA ILE A 144 -31.89 1.08 -70.46
C ILE A 144 -32.66 2.15 -71.24
N GLU A 145 -32.10 3.36 -71.37
CA GLU A 145 -32.74 4.43 -72.14
C GLU A 145 -32.83 4.08 -73.63
N SER A 146 -31.77 3.50 -74.21
CA SER A 146 -31.79 2.96 -75.58
C SER A 146 -32.84 1.84 -75.78
N TYR A 147 -33.07 1.00 -74.76
CA TYR A 147 -34.12 -0.02 -74.82
C TYR A 147 -35.53 0.60 -74.69
N LYS A 148 -35.72 1.64 -73.87
CA LYS A 148 -36.99 2.38 -73.80
C LYS A 148 -37.34 3.05 -75.13
N GLU A 149 -36.37 3.67 -75.80
CA GLU A 149 -36.59 4.27 -77.13
C GLU A 149 -37.06 3.21 -78.14
N LYS A 150 -36.39 2.05 -78.19
CA LYS A 150 -36.83 0.92 -79.04
C LYS A 150 -38.21 0.39 -78.69
N ILE A 151 -38.57 0.36 -77.40
CA ILE A 151 -39.92 -0.03 -76.95
C ILE A 151 -40.94 1.01 -77.42
N ASN A 152 -40.70 2.31 -77.22
CA ASN A 152 -41.57 3.39 -77.71
C ASN A 152 -41.75 3.33 -79.24
N ASP A 153 -40.69 3.06 -80.01
CA ASP A 153 -40.75 2.88 -81.46
C ASP A 153 -41.62 1.67 -81.83
N LEU A 154 -41.47 0.53 -81.16
CA LEU A 154 -42.27 -0.66 -81.39
C LEU A 154 -43.75 -0.45 -80.99
N GLU A 155 -44.00 0.21 -79.86
CA GLU A 155 -45.35 0.57 -79.41
C GLU A 155 -46.01 1.56 -80.38
N SER A 156 -45.27 2.55 -80.89
CA SER A 156 -45.75 3.49 -81.91
C SER A 156 -46.09 2.76 -83.22
N ASN A 157 -45.23 1.82 -83.65
CA ASN A 157 -45.51 0.98 -84.81
C ASN A 157 -46.75 0.10 -84.63
N ILE A 158 -46.98 -0.47 -83.43
CA ILE A 158 -48.20 -1.23 -83.10
C ILE A 158 -49.44 -0.31 -83.07
N ALA A 159 -49.32 0.86 -82.42
CA ALA A 159 -50.39 1.85 -82.27
C ALA A 159 -50.80 2.49 -83.61
N SER A 160 -49.88 2.59 -84.57
CA SER A 160 -50.11 3.15 -85.91
C SER A 160 -51.24 2.44 -86.67
N LYS A 161 -51.56 1.19 -86.30
CA LYS A 161 -52.73 0.40 -86.73
C LYS A 161 -52.90 0.12 -88.23
N ASP A 162 -52.30 0.88 -89.14
CA ASP A 162 -52.57 0.79 -90.58
C ASP A 162 -52.18 -0.57 -91.19
N ASN A 163 -51.04 -1.14 -90.78
CA ASN A 163 -50.65 -2.49 -91.18
C ASN A 163 -51.59 -3.57 -90.62
N LEU A 164 -52.03 -3.42 -89.36
CA LEU A 164 -53.00 -4.34 -88.73
C LEU A 164 -54.40 -4.22 -89.34
N ILE A 165 -54.84 -3.02 -89.73
CA ILE A 165 -56.10 -2.78 -90.44
C ILE A 165 -56.03 -3.36 -91.87
N GLY A 166 -54.88 -3.25 -92.54
CA GLY A 166 -54.61 -3.91 -93.82
C GLY A 166 -54.77 -5.42 -93.73
N MET A 167 -54.05 -6.06 -92.79
CA MET A 167 -54.14 -7.50 -92.56
C MET A 167 -55.54 -7.94 -92.08
N GLN A 168 -56.24 -7.16 -91.26
CA GLN A 168 -57.60 -7.47 -90.83
C GLN A 168 -58.58 -7.50 -92.01
N ARG A 169 -58.49 -6.54 -92.95
CA ARG A 169 -59.32 -6.53 -94.16
C ARG A 169 -59.05 -7.75 -95.06
N GLU A 170 -57.80 -8.20 -95.12
CA GLU A 170 -57.41 -9.41 -95.86
C GLU A 170 -57.92 -10.69 -95.17
N ILE A 171 -57.87 -10.73 -93.83
CA ILE A 171 -58.48 -11.78 -93.00
C ILE A 171 -59.99 -11.83 -93.23
N ASP A 172 -60.71 -10.71 -93.17
CA ASP A 172 -62.17 -10.66 -93.36
C ASP A 172 -62.59 -11.14 -94.78
N SER A 173 -61.74 -10.88 -95.78
CA SER A 173 -61.92 -11.42 -97.14
C SER A 173 -61.73 -12.95 -97.18
N LYS A 174 -60.67 -13.46 -96.53
CA LYS A 174 -60.40 -14.92 -96.44
C LYS A 174 -61.41 -15.66 -95.56
N GLU A 175 -61.93 -15.04 -94.51
CA GLU A 175 -63.01 -15.57 -93.65
C GLU A 175 -64.31 -15.77 -94.46
N SER A 176 -64.57 -14.87 -95.43
CA SER A 176 -65.71 -14.97 -96.35
C SER A 176 -65.54 -16.10 -97.38
N GLU A 177 -64.31 -16.34 -97.85
CA GLU A 177 -63.96 -17.48 -98.70
C GLU A 177 -64.05 -18.82 -97.93
N ILE A 178 -63.61 -18.85 -96.67
CA ILE A 178 -63.73 -20.00 -95.76
C ILE A 178 -65.20 -20.31 -95.41
N LYS A 179 -66.08 -19.30 -95.32
CA LYS A 179 -67.53 -19.53 -95.12
C LYS A 179 -68.19 -20.31 -96.26
N LEU A 180 -67.72 -20.13 -97.51
CA LEU A 180 -68.20 -20.91 -98.65
C LEU A 180 -67.71 -22.36 -98.60
N LEU A 181 -66.45 -22.59 -98.18
CA LEU A 181 -65.86 -23.92 -98.06
C LEU A 181 -66.41 -24.73 -96.86
N LYS A 182 -66.88 -24.06 -95.79
CA LYS A 182 -67.46 -24.70 -94.60
C LYS A 182 -68.83 -25.37 -94.81
N ALA A 183 -69.46 -25.21 -95.97
CA ALA A 183 -70.73 -25.88 -96.28
C ALA A 183 -70.59 -27.36 -96.66
N ALA A 184 -69.36 -27.90 -96.76
CA ALA A 184 -69.08 -29.19 -97.41
C ALA A 184 -68.44 -30.28 -96.53
N SER A 185 -68.14 -30.06 -95.25
CA SER A 185 -67.62 -31.15 -94.38
C SER A 185 -67.84 -30.95 -92.87
N VAL A 186 -67.65 -32.04 -92.12
CA VAL A 186 -68.28 -32.38 -90.83
C VAL A 186 -67.49 -31.91 -89.58
N ASP A 187 -68.18 -31.85 -88.44
CA ASP A 187 -67.71 -31.71 -87.04
C ASP A 187 -66.98 -30.41 -86.61
N GLN A 188 -67.76 -29.32 -86.59
CA GLN A 188 -67.33 -28.03 -86.05
C GLN A 188 -67.39 -27.92 -84.50
N GLU A 189 -68.10 -28.80 -83.79
CA GLU A 189 -68.23 -28.73 -82.32
C GLU A 189 -67.06 -29.38 -81.57
N VAL A 190 -66.63 -30.58 -81.97
CA VAL A 190 -65.50 -31.29 -81.35
C VAL A 190 -64.23 -30.44 -81.45
N PHE A 191 -63.97 -29.83 -82.62
CA PHE A 191 -62.82 -28.96 -82.83
C PHE A 191 -62.87 -27.67 -81.99
N LYS A 192 -64.06 -27.08 -81.77
CA LYS A 192 -64.24 -25.94 -80.86
C LYS A 192 -63.96 -26.32 -79.40
N SER A 193 -64.43 -27.49 -78.97
CA SER A 193 -64.20 -28.00 -77.61
C SER A 193 -62.71 -28.22 -77.35
N ILE A 194 -62.03 -28.95 -78.25
CA ILE A 194 -60.59 -29.22 -78.16
C ILE A 194 -59.78 -27.92 -78.21
N LYS A 195 -60.14 -26.95 -79.08
CA LYS A 195 -59.44 -25.66 -79.15
C LYS A 195 -59.59 -24.86 -77.85
N LYS A 196 -60.76 -24.89 -77.21
CA LYS A 196 -60.97 -24.23 -75.91
C LYS A 196 -60.15 -24.90 -74.81
N GLU A 197 -60.21 -26.23 -74.72
CA GLU A 197 -59.43 -27.00 -73.73
C GLU A 197 -57.91 -26.81 -73.91
N LEU A 198 -57.44 -26.66 -75.15
CA LEU A 198 -56.05 -26.35 -75.46
C LEU A 198 -55.65 -24.95 -74.94
N GLU A 199 -56.49 -23.94 -75.12
CA GLU A 199 -56.21 -22.58 -74.65
C GLU A 199 -56.29 -22.47 -73.12
N ASP A 200 -57.26 -23.13 -72.49
CA ASP A 200 -57.38 -23.24 -71.03
C ASP A 200 -56.13 -23.92 -70.43
N LYS A 201 -55.60 -24.99 -71.07
CA LYS A 201 -54.32 -25.62 -70.68
C LYS A 201 -53.11 -24.72 -70.92
N LYS A 202 -53.13 -23.87 -71.95
CA LYS A 202 -52.06 -22.94 -72.27
C LYS A 202 -51.94 -21.81 -71.25
N ILE A 203 -53.09 -21.28 -70.79
CA ILE A 203 -53.16 -20.37 -69.65
C ILE A 203 -52.61 -21.05 -68.40
N ARG A 204 -53.03 -22.30 -68.14
CA ARG A 204 -52.56 -23.09 -66.99
C ARG A 204 -51.05 -23.37 -67.00
N ILE A 205 -50.45 -23.59 -68.18
CA ILE A 205 -49.00 -23.73 -68.33
C ILE A 205 -48.31 -22.41 -67.97
N LYS A 206 -48.81 -21.28 -68.48
CA LYS A 206 -48.23 -19.96 -68.16
C LYS A 206 -48.31 -19.64 -66.66
N GLU A 207 -49.44 -19.92 -66.01
CA GLU A 207 -49.56 -19.80 -64.55
C GLU A 207 -48.48 -20.61 -63.81
N LEU A 208 -48.19 -21.83 -64.28
CA LEU A 208 -47.16 -22.70 -63.69
C LEU A 208 -45.74 -22.19 -63.96
N GLU A 209 -45.47 -21.62 -65.14
CA GLU A 209 -44.20 -20.98 -65.48
C GLU A 209 -43.94 -19.75 -64.60
N ASP A 210 -44.94 -18.88 -64.43
CA ASP A 210 -44.88 -17.71 -63.54
C ASP A 210 -44.64 -18.12 -62.08
N PHE A 211 -45.35 -19.17 -61.60
CA PHE A 211 -45.10 -19.75 -60.28
C PHE A 211 -43.68 -20.32 -60.15
N GLN A 212 -43.17 -21.02 -61.15
CA GLN A 212 -41.82 -21.60 -61.14
C GLN A 212 -40.74 -20.52 -61.10
N SER A 213 -40.90 -19.42 -61.86
CA SER A 213 -39.99 -18.26 -61.78
C SER A 213 -39.99 -17.64 -60.38
N SER A 214 -41.17 -17.41 -59.79
CA SER A 214 -41.26 -16.87 -58.42
C SER A 214 -40.62 -17.78 -57.36
N PHE A 215 -40.69 -19.10 -57.54
CA PHE A 215 -40.07 -20.06 -56.64
C PHE A 215 -38.55 -20.04 -56.74
N GLU A 216 -38.00 -19.89 -57.96
CA GLU A 216 -36.56 -19.83 -58.18
C GLU A 216 -35.96 -18.51 -57.66
N GLU A 217 -36.66 -17.38 -57.77
CA GLU A 217 -36.29 -16.11 -57.12
C GLU A 217 -36.25 -16.24 -55.59
N ILE A 218 -37.27 -16.87 -54.99
CA ILE A 218 -37.34 -17.11 -53.55
C ILE A 218 -36.15 -17.99 -53.10
N LYS A 219 -35.86 -19.05 -53.85
CA LYS A 219 -34.74 -19.97 -53.62
C LYS A 219 -33.40 -19.24 -53.67
N LEU A 220 -33.12 -18.46 -54.71
CA LEU A 220 -31.90 -17.64 -54.81
C LEU A 220 -31.75 -16.71 -53.60
N SER A 221 -32.82 -16.04 -53.17
CA SER A 221 -32.78 -15.17 -51.97
C SER A 221 -32.55 -15.93 -50.66
N TYR A 222 -32.80 -17.24 -50.61
CA TYR A 222 -32.49 -18.09 -49.47
C TYR A 222 -31.05 -18.63 -49.55
N GLU A 223 -30.54 -18.92 -50.74
CA GLU A 223 -29.15 -19.31 -50.98
C GLU A 223 -28.19 -18.16 -50.62
N ASP A 224 -28.49 -16.91 -51.03
CA ASP A 224 -27.73 -15.72 -50.61
C ASP A 224 -27.69 -15.54 -49.08
N LYS A 225 -28.85 -15.69 -48.41
CA LYS A 225 -28.96 -15.61 -46.95
C LYS A 225 -28.28 -16.77 -46.23
N LEU A 226 -28.05 -17.89 -46.91
CA LEU A 226 -27.27 -19.01 -46.38
C LEU A 226 -25.78 -18.69 -46.48
N PHE A 227 -25.33 -18.22 -47.65
CA PHE A 227 -23.95 -17.80 -47.89
C PHE A 227 -23.47 -16.72 -46.91
N ASP A 228 -24.29 -15.69 -46.66
CA ASP A 228 -23.99 -14.65 -45.66
C ASP A 228 -23.86 -15.23 -44.23
N LYS A 229 -24.65 -16.25 -43.89
CA LYS A 229 -24.55 -16.94 -42.59
C LYS A 229 -23.31 -17.80 -42.50
N ASP A 230 -22.97 -18.54 -43.55
CA ASP A 230 -21.78 -19.40 -43.58
C ASP A 230 -20.51 -18.56 -43.46
N LYS A 231 -20.44 -17.44 -44.17
CA LYS A 231 -19.37 -16.44 -44.00
C LYS A 231 -19.31 -15.90 -42.57
N ARG A 232 -20.47 -15.64 -41.94
CA ARG A 232 -20.52 -15.17 -40.55
C ARG A 232 -20.10 -16.24 -39.55
N ILE A 233 -20.35 -17.52 -39.83
CA ILE A 233 -19.84 -18.65 -39.04
C ILE A 233 -18.32 -18.71 -39.14
N GLU A 234 -17.75 -18.61 -40.35
CA GLU A 234 -16.29 -18.62 -40.56
C GLU A 234 -15.58 -17.44 -39.85
N GLU A 235 -16.22 -16.26 -39.79
CA GLU A 235 -15.74 -15.13 -38.99
C GLU A 235 -15.76 -15.42 -37.47
N LEU A 236 -16.82 -16.07 -36.97
CA LEU A 236 -16.96 -16.43 -35.56
C LEU A 236 -15.97 -17.53 -35.15
N GLU A 237 -15.70 -18.50 -36.02
CA GLU A 237 -14.67 -19.53 -35.79
C GLU A 237 -13.27 -18.93 -35.69
N LYS A 238 -12.92 -17.98 -36.57
CA LYS A 238 -11.65 -17.23 -36.49
C LYS A 238 -11.53 -16.43 -35.20
N ILE A 239 -12.62 -15.77 -34.78
CA ILE A 239 -12.67 -15.06 -33.49
C ILE A 239 -12.47 -16.05 -32.33
N GLN A 240 -13.13 -17.22 -32.36
CA GLN A 240 -13.04 -18.21 -31.30
C GLN A 240 -11.63 -18.80 -31.17
N LEU A 241 -10.97 -19.12 -32.27
CA LEU A 241 -9.55 -19.53 -32.28
C LEU A 241 -8.66 -18.47 -31.61
N SER A 242 -8.87 -17.18 -31.93
CA SER A 242 -8.10 -16.09 -31.30
C SER A 242 -8.35 -15.96 -29.79
N PHE A 243 -9.57 -16.27 -29.32
CA PHE A 243 -9.87 -16.31 -27.89
C PHE A 243 -9.21 -17.49 -27.18
N ASP A 244 -9.16 -18.66 -27.83
CA ASP A 244 -8.48 -19.83 -27.27
C ASP A 244 -6.96 -19.61 -27.18
N ASP A 245 -6.34 -18.96 -28.18
CA ASP A 245 -4.92 -18.53 -28.12
C ASP A 245 -4.65 -17.54 -26.98
N ILE A 246 -5.48 -16.50 -26.84
CA ILE A 246 -5.38 -15.52 -25.75
C ILE A 246 -5.54 -16.21 -24.39
N LYS A 247 -6.50 -17.13 -24.26
CA LYS A 247 -6.73 -17.90 -23.04
C LYS A 247 -5.51 -18.76 -22.69
N ALA A 248 -4.94 -19.48 -23.65
CA ALA A 248 -3.75 -20.30 -23.44
C ALA A 248 -2.52 -19.45 -23.02
N SER A 249 -2.37 -18.24 -23.57
CA SER A 249 -1.34 -17.30 -23.14
C SER A 249 -1.56 -16.83 -21.70
N LEU A 250 -2.79 -16.43 -21.34
CA LEU A 250 -3.12 -15.97 -19.99
C LEU A 250 -2.98 -17.09 -18.94
N GLU A 251 -3.38 -18.32 -19.26
CA GLU A 251 -3.18 -19.48 -18.38
C GLU A 251 -1.68 -19.72 -18.14
N LYS A 252 -0.84 -19.64 -19.17
CA LYS A 252 0.61 -19.75 -19.07
C LYS A 252 1.24 -18.63 -18.24
N ASP A 253 0.79 -17.38 -18.40
CA ASP A 253 1.30 -16.24 -17.62
C ASP A 253 0.92 -16.39 -16.13
N ILE A 254 -0.31 -16.79 -15.83
CA ILE A 254 -0.77 -17.09 -14.46
C ILE A 254 0.07 -18.21 -13.83
N GLU A 255 0.38 -19.27 -14.57
CA GLU A 255 1.24 -20.37 -14.12
C GLU A 255 2.67 -19.86 -13.80
N GLN A 256 3.23 -18.99 -14.64
CA GLN A 256 4.55 -18.39 -14.40
C GLN A 256 4.57 -17.46 -13.17
N TYR A 257 3.54 -16.63 -12.97
CA TYR A 257 3.45 -15.78 -11.79
C TYR A 257 3.36 -16.59 -10.49
N LYS A 258 2.51 -17.63 -10.45
CA LYS A 258 2.40 -18.53 -9.30
C LYS A 258 3.74 -19.20 -8.99
N ASN A 259 4.46 -19.70 -10.00
CA ASN A 259 5.74 -20.36 -9.79
C ASN A 259 6.80 -19.40 -9.26
N LYS A 260 6.88 -18.17 -9.78
CA LYS A 260 7.80 -17.13 -9.26
C LYS A 260 7.47 -16.74 -7.81
N GLU A 261 6.20 -16.53 -7.48
CA GLU A 261 5.77 -16.21 -6.11
C GLU A 261 6.09 -17.35 -5.14
N LEU A 262 5.89 -18.60 -5.57
CA LEU A 262 6.25 -19.79 -4.79
C LEU A 262 7.77 -19.90 -4.58
N GLU A 263 8.59 -19.65 -5.61
CA GLU A 263 10.06 -19.60 -5.51
C GLU A 263 10.52 -18.50 -4.55
N GLU A 264 9.94 -17.31 -4.63
CA GLU A 264 10.29 -16.19 -3.74
C GLU A 264 9.92 -16.50 -2.28
N ILE A 265 8.73 -17.06 -2.03
CA ILE A 265 8.30 -17.52 -0.70
C ILE A 265 9.24 -18.62 -0.18
N ASN A 266 9.60 -19.61 -1.01
CA ASN A 266 10.51 -20.68 -0.62
C ASN A 266 11.92 -20.15 -0.29
N SER A 267 12.45 -19.19 -1.06
CA SER A 267 13.75 -18.57 -0.76
C SER A 267 13.75 -17.80 0.57
N LYS A 268 12.66 -17.08 0.87
CA LYS A 268 12.45 -16.38 2.14
C LYS A 268 12.32 -17.37 3.31
N LEU A 269 11.59 -18.47 3.11
CA LEU A 269 11.45 -19.54 4.09
C LEU A 269 12.78 -20.21 4.39
N GLN A 270 13.58 -20.52 3.36
CA GLN A 270 14.92 -21.10 3.52
C GLN A 270 15.84 -20.16 4.30
N SER A 271 15.91 -18.87 3.94
CA SER A 271 16.71 -17.89 4.70
C SER A 271 16.26 -17.75 6.16
N ALA A 272 14.97 -17.89 6.45
CA ALA A 272 14.45 -17.91 7.81
C ALA A 272 14.84 -19.20 8.55
N LEU A 273 14.80 -20.35 7.88
CA LEU A 273 15.21 -21.65 8.41
C LEU A 273 16.71 -21.66 8.75
N ASP A 274 17.56 -21.15 7.87
CA ASP A 274 19.01 -21.07 8.08
C ASP A 274 19.35 -20.22 9.32
N LYS A 275 18.65 -19.10 9.51
CA LYS A 275 18.77 -18.24 10.72
C LYS A 275 18.28 -18.92 12.00
N ILE A 276 17.29 -19.82 11.90
CA ILE A 276 16.84 -20.63 13.04
C ILE A 276 17.90 -21.69 13.38
N VAL A 277 18.47 -22.36 12.38
CA VAL A 277 19.56 -23.34 12.57
C VAL A 277 20.80 -22.69 13.19
N GLU A 278 21.19 -21.48 12.74
CA GLU A 278 22.29 -20.73 13.34
C GLU A 278 22.03 -20.42 14.83
N LYS A 279 20.82 -19.96 15.16
CA LYS A 279 20.42 -19.69 16.55
C LYS A 279 20.38 -20.97 17.40
N ASP A 280 19.88 -22.08 16.87
CA ASP A 280 19.82 -23.36 17.58
C ASP A 280 21.24 -23.91 17.87
N ASN A 281 22.16 -23.80 16.91
CA ASN A 281 23.58 -24.11 17.14
C ASN A 281 24.21 -23.23 18.22
N LYS A 282 23.87 -21.94 18.25
CA LYS A 282 24.33 -21.01 19.30
C LYS A 282 23.74 -21.32 20.68
N ILE A 283 22.47 -21.72 20.73
CA ILE A 283 21.81 -22.22 21.95
C ILE A 283 22.49 -23.49 22.46
N LYS A 284 22.80 -24.45 21.59
CA LYS A 284 23.57 -25.66 21.95
C LYS A 284 24.95 -25.33 22.53
N SER A 285 25.66 -24.38 21.94
CA SER A 285 26.94 -23.90 22.48
C SER A 285 26.80 -23.31 23.89
N LEU A 286 25.78 -22.47 24.12
CA LEU A 286 25.51 -21.88 25.43
C LEU A 286 25.05 -22.93 26.46
N ILE A 287 24.29 -23.94 26.05
CA ILE A 287 23.90 -25.06 26.92
C ILE A 287 25.13 -25.83 27.40
N ASN A 288 26.10 -26.09 26.51
CA ASN A 288 27.37 -26.73 26.88
C ASN A 288 28.14 -25.86 27.88
N GLU A 289 28.34 -24.58 27.59
CA GLU A 289 29.04 -23.64 28.49
C GLU A 289 28.37 -23.52 29.87
N ILE A 290 27.03 -23.55 29.92
CA ILE A 290 26.26 -23.59 31.18
C ILE A 290 26.49 -24.90 31.94
N ASN A 291 26.54 -26.04 31.24
CA ASN A 291 26.82 -27.34 31.86
C ASN A 291 28.24 -27.40 32.42
N ASP A 292 29.23 -26.88 31.69
CA ASP A 292 30.64 -26.79 32.13
C ASP A 292 30.76 -25.92 33.38
N LYS A 293 30.20 -24.71 33.37
CA LYS A 293 30.15 -23.83 34.56
C LYS A 293 29.38 -24.44 35.73
N LYS A 294 28.37 -25.28 35.46
CA LYS A 294 27.62 -25.99 36.50
C LYS A 294 28.44 -27.13 37.12
N LEU A 295 29.31 -27.78 36.35
CA LEU A 295 30.31 -28.72 36.88
C LEU A 295 31.35 -27.98 37.72
N GLU A 296 31.90 -26.88 37.22
CA GLU A 296 32.86 -26.03 37.94
C GLU A 296 32.30 -25.50 39.27
N ILE A 297 31.05 -25.00 39.27
CA ILE A 297 30.34 -24.60 40.51
C ILE A 297 30.17 -25.79 41.47
N LYS A 298 29.95 -27.00 40.96
CA LYS A 298 29.84 -28.20 41.79
C LYS A 298 31.19 -28.58 42.40
N GLU A 299 32.28 -28.55 41.63
CA GLU A 299 33.63 -28.78 42.14
C GLU A 299 34.05 -27.72 43.18
N ILE A 300 33.75 -26.44 42.94
CA ILE A 300 33.98 -25.36 43.92
C ILE A 300 33.15 -25.57 45.19
N LYS A 301 31.93 -26.13 45.08
CA LYS A 301 31.08 -26.44 46.22
C LYS A 301 31.57 -27.66 47.01
N ASP A 302 32.06 -28.69 46.31
CA ASP A 302 32.56 -29.94 46.91
C ASP A 302 33.98 -29.75 47.51
N ASN A 303 34.77 -28.78 47.01
CA ASN A 303 36.10 -28.42 47.52
C ASN A 303 36.12 -27.33 48.62
N ASN A 304 34.97 -26.71 48.94
CA ASN A 304 34.89 -25.67 49.99
C ASN A 304 34.41 -26.23 51.33
N VAL A 305 34.91 -25.63 52.41
CA VAL A 305 34.44 -25.92 53.77
C VAL A 305 32.95 -25.55 53.90
N SER A 306 32.16 -26.45 54.48
CA SER A 306 30.74 -26.21 54.75
C SER A 306 30.55 -24.91 55.52
N LYS A 307 29.55 -24.11 55.17
CA LYS A 307 29.27 -22.84 55.86
C LYS A 307 29.10 -23.03 57.38
N LEU A 308 28.51 -24.16 57.80
CA LEU A 308 28.40 -24.55 59.21
C LEU A 308 29.75 -24.76 59.90
N ASP A 309 30.74 -25.31 59.20
CA ASP A 309 32.06 -25.56 59.75
C ASP A 309 32.92 -24.29 59.75
N TYR A 310 32.74 -23.40 58.74
CA TYR A 310 33.30 -22.05 58.76
C TYR A 310 32.73 -21.21 59.91
N ASP A 311 31.41 -21.18 60.08
CA ASP A 311 30.75 -20.42 61.16
C ASP A 311 31.17 -20.97 62.54
N ARG A 312 31.28 -22.31 62.70
CA ARG A 312 31.88 -22.93 63.91
C ARG A 312 33.32 -22.50 64.16
N LEU A 313 34.18 -22.50 63.14
CA LEU A 313 35.58 -22.11 63.29
C LEU A 313 35.70 -20.63 63.68
N LYS A 314 34.81 -19.79 63.14
CA LYS A 314 34.70 -18.36 63.46
C LYS A 314 34.24 -18.13 64.90
N ASP A 315 33.25 -18.88 65.37
CA ASP A 315 32.83 -18.85 66.78
C ASP A 315 33.94 -19.35 67.72
N GLU A 316 34.68 -20.40 67.33
CA GLU A 316 35.83 -20.90 68.09
C GLU A 316 36.97 -19.86 68.15
N ILE A 317 37.22 -19.11 67.07
CA ILE A 317 38.14 -17.97 67.04
C ILE A 317 37.65 -16.86 67.98
N ASN A 318 36.39 -16.44 67.88
CA ASN A 318 35.81 -15.40 68.77
C ASN A 318 35.95 -15.78 70.26
N ILE A 319 35.78 -17.07 70.60
CA ILE A 319 35.99 -17.58 71.97
C ILE A 319 37.47 -17.52 72.37
N LYS A 320 38.40 -17.84 71.45
CA LYS A 320 39.85 -17.73 71.69
C LYS A 320 40.28 -16.27 71.86
N ASP A 321 39.79 -15.35 71.03
CA ASP A 321 40.08 -13.92 71.12
C ASP A 321 39.54 -13.32 72.43
N SER A 322 38.31 -13.66 72.82
CA SER A 322 37.75 -13.30 74.13
C SER A 322 38.59 -13.83 75.31
N LYS A 323 39.26 -14.98 75.13
CA LYS A 323 40.15 -15.57 76.13
C LYS A 323 41.54 -14.93 76.13
N ILE A 324 42.04 -14.51 74.97
CA ILE A 324 43.27 -13.71 74.83
C ILE A 324 43.08 -12.36 75.50
N GLN A 325 41.97 -11.65 75.23
CA GLN A 325 41.66 -10.37 75.84
C GLN A 325 41.65 -10.44 77.38
N ARG A 326 41.03 -11.48 77.97
CA ARG A 326 41.08 -11.72 79.42
C ARG A 326 42.49 -12.02 79.94
N LEU A 327 43.34 -12.68 79.16
CA LEU A 327 44.75 -12.92 79.53
C LEU A 327 45.58 -11.63 79.43
N GLU A 328 45.26 -10.73 78.49
CA GLU A 328 45.85 -9.40 78.41
C GLU A 328 45.41 -8.50 79.56
N GLU A 329 44.13 -8.53 79.96
CA GLU A 329 43.62 -7.87 81.17
C GLU A 329 44.34 -8.38 82.43
N ILE A 330 44.48 -9.71 82.58
CA ILE A 330 45.23 -10.32 83.70
C ILE A 330 46.71 -9.88 83.66
N LYS A 331 47.33 -9.82 82.48
CA LYS A 331 48.71 -9.33 82.31
C LYS A 331 48.84 -7.83 82.64
N GLY A 332 47.81 -7.03 82.34
CA GLY A 332 47.69 -5.64 82.77
C GLY A 332 47.63 -5.52 84.30
N LEU A 333 46.78 -6.32 84.95
CA LEU A 333 46.68 -6.39 86.41
C LEU A 333 47.99 -6.80 87.09
N PHE A 334 48.76 -7.74 86.50
CA PHE A 334 50.12 -8.04 86.97
C PHE A 334 51.10 -6.87 86.74
N SER A 335 50.99 -6.15 85.62
CA SER A 335 51.82 -4.96 85.35
C SER A 335 51.49 -3.78 86.28
N ASP A 336 50.26 -3.70 86.78
CA ASP A 336 49.84 -2.68 87.75
C ASP A 336 50.17 -3.11 89.20
N LEU A 337 50.20 -4.41 89.49
CA LEU A 337 50.76 -4.95 90.74
C LEU A 337 52.26 -4.62 90.86
N ASP A 338 53.05 -4.76 89.80
CA ASP A 338 54.46 -4.34 89.76
C ASP A 338 54.65 -2.83 90.04
N LYS A 339 53.64 -1.98 89.74
CA LYS A 339 53.68 -0.54 90.07
C LYS A 339 53.38 -0.23 91.54
N THR A 340 52.86 -1.18 92.32
CA THR A 340 52.53 -0.94 93.74
C THR A 340 53.71 -1.06 94.70
N TYR A 341 54.89 -1.46 94.22
CA TYR A 341 56.17 -1.44 94.95
C TYR A 341 57.23 -0.61 94.21
N GLY A 342 56.98 0.69 94.01
CA GLY A 342 57.89 1.59 93.30
C GLY A 342 57.55 3.07 93.48
N ASP A 343 57.80 3.60 94.68
CA ASP A 343 57.38 4.94 95.12
C ASP A 343 58.24 6.09 94.55
N LYS A 344 57.59 7.17 94.09
CA LYS A 344 58.10 8.54 93.76
C LYS A 344 59.18 8.66 92.65
N SER A 345 59.08 9.62 91.71
CA SER A 345 58.79 11.04 91.94
C SER A 345 58.41 11.81 90.66
N GLN A 346 57.42 12.71 90.75
CA GLN A 346 57.44 14.17 90.37
C GLN A 346 57.90 14.59 88.94
N ASP A 347 57.41 15.65 88.27
CA ASP A 347 56.43 16.74 88.48
C ASP A 347 56.25 17.42 87.07
N SER A 348 55.31 18.31 86.71
CA SER A 348 54.09 18.90 87.31
C SER A 348 53.33 19.72 86.22
N LEU A 349 52.16 20.31 86.58
CA LEU A 349 51.50 21.48 85.94
C LEU A 349 50.96 21.32 84.48
N GLY A 350 49.74 21.75 84.12
CA GLY A 350 48.63 22.29 84.94
C GLY A 350 47.61 23.12 84.11
N LYS A 351 46.43 23.38 84.71
CA LYS A 351 45.33 24.29 84.29
C LYS A 351 44.50 23.84 83.05
N ALA A 352 43.16 23.86 83.02
CA ALA A 352 42.14 24.86 83.44
C ALA A 352 42.12 26.09 82.49
N VAL A 353 40.98 26.66 82.05
CA VAL A 353 39.57 26.55 82.50
C VAL A 353 38.63 27.19 81.44
N ASP A 354 37.33 26.82 81.40
CA ASP A 354 36.09 27.58 81.00
C ASP A 354 36.06 28.51 79.75
N SER A 355 34.93 29.09 79.27
CA SER A 355 33.50 28.71 79.15
C SER A 355 32.81 29.75 78.21
N ASP A 356 31.53 29.53 77.87
CA ASP A 356 30.52 30.53 77.43
C ASP A 356 30.71 31.23 76.04
N SER A 357 29.72 31.13 75.14
CA SER A 357 28.63 32.11 74.84
C SER A 357 29.09 33.26 73.89
N GLU A 358 28.28 33.93 73.06
CA GLU A 358 26.82 34.03 72.92
C GLU A 358 26.39 34.59 71.51
N THR A 359 25.12 34.39 71.16
CA THR A 359 24.21 35.18 70.27
C THR A 359 24.62 36.22 69.19
N LEU A 360 23.97 36.07 68.02
CA LEU A 360 23.18 37.04 67.21
C LEU A 360 23.77 38.33 66.56
N ILE A 361 23.34 38.57 65.29
CA ILE A 361 23.08 39.83 64.52
C ILE A 361 23.10 39.42 63.02
N SER A 362 21.99 39.31 62.26
CA SER A 362 20.94 40.23 61.78
C SER A 362 21.29 41.08 60.51
N GLU A 363 20.60 40.75 59.41
CA GLU A 363 20.18 41.60 58.27
C GLU A 363 21.19 42.34 57.35
N LYS A 364 21.19 41.99 56.05
CA LYS A 364 20.90 42.94 54.95
C LYS A 364 20.58 42.33 53.58
N SER A 365 19.30 42.43 53.24
CA SER A 365 18.66 42.69 51.92
C SER A 365 19.43 42.71 50.58
N PHE A 366 18.82 42.03 49.58
CA PHE A 366 18.63 42.40 48.16
C PHE A 366 19.79 42.39 47.15
N GLY A 367 19.55 41.77 45.98
CA GLY A 367 19.98 42.38 44.70
C GLY A 367 20.57 41.54 43.56
N LYS A 368 19.94 40.46 43.07
CA LYS A 368 19.87 40.15 41.61
C LYS A 368 18.96 38.95 41.31
N LEU A 369 17.73 39.23 40.87
CA LEU A 369 16.82 38.23 40.31
C LEU A 369 16.27 38.79 38.99
N GLY A 370 17.01 38.54 37.91
CA GLY A 370 16.74 39.10 36.59
C GLY A 370 17.96 39.03 35.68
N GLU A 371 18.09 37.93 34.93
CA GLU A 371 18.85 37.84 33.67
C GLU A 371 18.70 36.45 32.99
N LEU A 372 18.34 35.39 33.72
CA LEU A 372 18.28 34.01 33.18
C LEU A 372 16.91 33.54 32.61
N ASN A 373 15.82 34.28 32.80
CA ASN A 373 14.46 33.79 32.46
C ASN A 373 13.94 34.13 31.05
N ASN A 374 14.64 34.92 30.22
CA ASN A 374 14.11 35.33 28.91
C ASN A 374 14.52 34.43 27.74
N ILE A 375 15.74 33.88 27.72
CA ILE A 375 16.26 33.16 26.54
C ILE A 375 15.59 31.79 26.37
N GLN A 376 15.30 31.05 27.46
CA GLN A 376 14.64 29.75 27.38
C GLN A 376 13.14 29.81 27.05
N ASN A 377 12.51 31.00 27.06
CA ASN A 377 11.08 31.12 26.80
C ASN A 377 10.74 31.29 25.31
N GLU A 378 11.51 32.07 24.53
CA GLU A 378 11.19 32.31 23.11
C GLU A 378 11.32 31.04 22.25
N ASP A 379 12.38 30.25 22.40
CA ASP A 379 12.57 29.00 21.66
C ASP A 379 11.47 27.97 21.97
N ASN A 380 11.03 27.90 23.22
CA ASN A 380 9.94 27.02 23.63
C ASN A 380 8.58 27.54 23.09
N ILE A 381 8.34 28.86 23.11
CA ILE A 381 7.15 29.46 22.50
C ILE A 381 7.11 29.20 20.99
N ASN A 382 8.24 29.30 20.28
CA ASN A 382 8.33 29.03 18.86
C ASN A 382 8.08 27.54 18.53
N LYS A 383 8.72 26.61 19.25
CA LYS A 383 8.45 25.16 19.10
C LYS A 383 6.99 24.80 19.39
N ILE A 384 6.37 25.42 20.39
CA ILE A 384 4.94 25.24 20.71
C ILE A 384 4.06 25.79 19.58
N LYS A 385 4.43 26.94 18.99
CA LYS A 385 3.70 27.57 17.87
C LYS A 385 3.79 26.74 16.58
N GLU A 386 4.96 26.21 16.26
CA GLU A 386 5.17 25.26 15.15
C GLU A 386 4.38 23.97 15.36
N SER A 387 4.49 23.34 16.53
CA SER A 387 3.72 22.14 16.89
C SER A 387 2.21 22.38 16.80
N LYS A 388 1.73 23.56 17.20
CA LYS A 388 0.31 23.95 17.11
C LYS A 388 -0.15 24.15 15.67
N ASN A 389 0.72 24.66 14.79
CA ASN A 389 0.46 24.77 13.36
C ASN A 389 0.43 23.39 12.69
N GLU A 390 1.35 22.49 13.02
CA GLU A 390 1.36 21.13 12.48
C GLU A 390 0.15 20.31 12.97
N ILE A 391 -0.24 20.44 14.25
CA ILE A 391 -1.51 19.87 14.76
C ILE A 391 -2.72 20.42 13.99
N LYS A 392 -2.73 21.71 13.62
CA LYS A 392 -3.80 22.30 12.79
C LYS A 392 -3.82 21.71 11.38
N ARG A 393 -2.65 21.53 10.77
CA ARG A 393 -2.49 20.90 9.45
C ARG A 393 -2.94 19.43 9.47
N LEU A 394 -2.43 18.62 10.41
CA LEU A 394 -2.82 17.22 10.60
C LEU A 394 -4.33 17.06 10.88
N LYS A 395 -4.96 17.99 11.62
CA LYS A 395 -6.42 18.02 11.79
C LYS A 395 -7.17 18.27 10.47
N ASN A 396 -6.66 19.13 9.60
CA ASN A 396 -7.24 19.37 8.29
C ASN A 396 -7.07 18.16 7.35
N GLU A 397 -5.87 17.57 7.32
CA GLU A 397 -5.58 16.32 6.57
C GLU A 397 -6.48 15.16 7.06
N LEU A 398 -6.62 15.00 8.38
CA LEU A 398 -7.52 14.00 8.98
C LEU A 398 -9.00 14.24 8.63
N ASN A 399 -9.45 15.49 8.58
CA ASN A 399 -10.83 15.82 8.18
C ASN A 399 -11.05 15.54 6.68
N SER A 400 -10.08 15.85 5.83
CA SER A 400 -10.12 15.52 4.40
C SER A 400 -10.17 14.00 4.18
N CYS A 401 -9.29 13.24 4.86
CA CYS A 401 -9.28 11.78 4.82
C CYS A 401 -10.61 11.17 5.32
N LYS A 402 -11.22 11.73 6.38
CA LYS A 402 -12.56 11.33 6.84
C LYS A 402 -13.66 11.60 5.82
N GLN A 403 -13.54 12.65 5.00
CA GLN A 403 -14.50 12.91 3.94
C GLN A 403 -14.32 11.92 2.78
N VAL A 404 -13.09 11.71 2.31
CA VAL A 404 -12.78 10.70 1.28
C VAL A 404 -13.25 9.31 1.70
N ASN A 405 -13.05 8.91 2.96
CA ASN A 405 -13.54 7.61 3.46
C ASN A 405 -15.07 7.49 3.45
N LYS A 406 -15.82 8.59 3.67
CA LYS A 406 -17.29 8.57 3.54
C LYS A 406 -17.72 8.41 2.09
N GLU A 407 -17.03 9.08 1.16
CA GLU A 407 -17.28 8.99 -0.27
C GLU A 407 -16.96 7.58 -0.80
N LEU A 408 -15.85 6.98 -0.36
CA LEU A 408 -15.48 5.60 -0.68
C LEU A 408 -16.49 4.58 -0.14
N GLU A 409 -16.95 4.72 1.11
CA GLU A 409 -17.93 3.80 1.68
C GLU A 409 -19.29 3.91 0.98
N PHE A 410 -19.69 5.12 0.56
CA PHE A 410 -20.87 5.34 -0.29
C PHE A 410 -20.72 4.69 -1.68
N ILE A 411 -19.56 4.83 -2.34
CA ILE A 411 -19.28 4.18 -3.63
C ILE A 411 -19.33 2.64 -3.48
N LYS A 412 -18.73 2.10 -2.42
CA LYS A 412 -18.69 0.67 -2.09
C LYS A 412 -20.09 0.09 -1.86
N ASP A 413 -20.96 0.80 -1.12
CA ASP A 413 -22.35 0.39 -0.93
C ASP A 413 -23.15 0.41 -2.23
N ASN A 414 -22.95 1.43 -3.08
CA ASN A 414 -23.60 1.50 -4.40
C ASN A 414 -23.09 0.42 -5.36
N TYR A 415 -21.80 0.10 -5.34
CA TYR A 415 -21.22 -1.01 -6.10
C TYR A 415 -21.81 -2.36 -5.67
N LYS A 416 -21.96 -2.58 -4.36
CA LYS A 416 -22.61 -3.78 -3.80
C LYS A 416 -24.09 -3.89 -4.22
N LYS A 417 -24.82 -2.77 -4.29
CA LYS A 417 -26.20 -2.72 -4.82
C LYS A 417 -26.25 -3.06 -6.31
N LEU A 418 -25.32 -2.55 -7.11
CA LEU A 418 -25.23 -2.80 -8.56
C LEU A 418 -24.80 -4.24 -8.93
N THR A 419 -23.95 -4.86 -8.12
CA THR A 419 -23.46 -6.23 -8.29
C THR A 419 -24.32 -7.29 -7.57
N SER A 420 -25.37 -6.87 -6.87
CA SER A 420 -26.32 -7.80 -6.24
C SER A 420 -27.07 -8.64 -7.28
N SER A 421 -27.32 -9.91 -6.97
CA SER A 421 -27.94 -10.84 -7.90
C SER A 421 -29.34 -10.38 -8.35
N PRO A 422 -29.74 -10.61 -9.62
CA PRO A 422 -31.05 -10.25 -10.11
C PRO A 422 -32.15 -10.89 -9.26
N LYS A 423 -33.20 -10.12 -8.94
CA LYS A 423 -34.36 -10.68 -8.24
C LYS A 423 -35.20 -11.50 -9.20
N LYS A 424 -35.83 -12.56 -8.66
CA LYS A 424 -36.81 -13.38 -9.37
C LYS A 424 -37.84 -12.47 -10.07
N ASP A 425 -38.17 -12.81 -11.32
CA ASP A 425 -39.10 -12.08 -12.18
C ASP A 425 -38.67 -10.66 -12.61
N LEU A 426 -37.48 -10.15 -12.25
CA LEU A 426 -36.91 -8.89 -12.73
C LEU A 426 -35.80 -9.11 -13.76
N THR A 427 -35.64 -8.17 -14.69
CA THR A 427 -34.41 -8.13 -15.51
C THR A 427 -33.22 -7.71 -14.64
N SER A 428 -31.98 -7.97 -15.11
CA SER A 428 -30.77 -7.52 -14.42
C SER A 428 -30.81 -6.01 -14.13
N PHE A 429 -31.14 -5.21 -15.15
CA PHE A 429 -31.27 -3.76 -15.01
C PHE A 429 -32.42 -3.33 -14.07
N GLN A 430 -33.59 -3.95 -14.14
CA GLN A 430 -34.68 -3.68 -13.19
C GLN A 430 -34.28 -3.99 -11.74
N SER A 431 -33.48 -5.04 -11.53
CA SER A 431 -32.97 -5.40 -10.20
C SER A 431 -31.95 -4.38 -9.69
N GLN A 432 -31.01 -3.94 -10.53
CA GLN A 432 -30.04 -2.89 -10.20
C GLN A 432 -30.74 -1.60 -9.78
N ILE A 433 -31.73 -1.15 -10.57
CA ILE A 433 -32.54 0.03 -10.25
C ILE A 433 -33.28 -0.15 -8.91
N TYR A 434 -33.91 -1.31 -8.67
CA TYR A 434 -34.55 -1.61 -7.38
C TYR A 434 -33.59 -1.52 -6.19
N TYR A 435 -32.35 -2.02 -6.32
CA TYR A 435 -31.37 -1.97 -5.23
C TYR A 435 -30.81 -0.57 -4.97
N LEU A 436 -30.78 0.29 -6.01
CA LEU A 436 -30.36 1.69 -5.90
C LEU A 436 -31.42 2.59 -5.26
N ILE A 437 -32.72 2.32 -5.47
CA ILE A 437 -33.82 3.08 -4.86
C ILE A 437 -33.66 3.05 -3.32
N PRO A 438 -33.59 4.23 -2.66
CA PRO A 438 -33.57 4.33 -1.21
C PRO A 438 -34.82 3.71 -0.56
N ASP A 439 -34.71 3.35 0.72
CA ASP A 439 -35.87 2.87 1.49
C ASP A 439 -36.79 4.04 1.94
N GLU A 440 -36.37 5.30 1.74
CA GLU A 440 -37.18 6.50 1.97
C GLU A 440 -38.20 6.73 0.85
N PRO A 441 -39.45 7.17 1.15
CA PRO A 441 -40.48 7.35 0.13
C PRO A 441 -40.20 8.58 -0.75
N MET A 442 -39.93 8.33 -2.03
CA MET A 442 -39.59 9.33 -3.03
C MET A 442 -40.57 9.30 -4.20
N ASP A 443 -40.80 10.45 -4.85
CA ASP A 443 -41.57 10.51 -6.09
C ASP A 443 -40.75 10.02 -7.32
N SER A 444 -41.42 9.88 -8.47
CA SER A 444 -40.80 9.36 -9.71
C SER A 444 -39.63 10.22 -10.22
N GLN A 445 -39.66 11.54 -9.99
CA GLN A 445 -38.65 12.51 -10.41
C GLN A 445 -37.48 12.55 -9.43
N GLU A 446 -37.75 12.47 -8.13
CA GLU A 446 -36.75 12.29 -7.08
C GLU A 446 -35.94 11.00 -7.30
N ILE A 447 -36.62 9.89 -7.59
CA ILE A 447 -35.98 8.60 -7.93
C ILE A 447 -35.12 8.72 -9.20
N HIS A 448 -35.62 9.38 -10.25
CA HIS A 448 -34.85 9.62 -11.48
C HIS A 448 -33.59 10.43 -11.22
N ASN A 449 -33.71 11.58 -10.54
CA ASN A 449 -32.60 12.46 -10.18
C ASN A 449 -31.56 11.74 -9.30
N TYR A 450 -32.02 10.94 -8.33
CA TYR A 450 -31.16 10.16 -7.44
C TYR A 450 -30.35 9.13 -8.24
N ILE A 451 -31.00 8.32 -9.06
CA ILE A 451 -30.33 7.28 -9.86
C ILE A 451 -29.37 7.90 -10.89
N GLN A 452 -29.73 9.02 -11.50
CA GLN A 452 -28.88 9.75 -12.45
C GLN A 452 -27.60 10.26 -11.78
N LYS A 453 -27.72 10.77 -10.54
CA LYS A 453 -26.58 11.22 -9.72
C LYS A 453 -25.70 10.06 -9.22
N THR A 454 -26.29 8.90 -8.95
CA THR A 454 -25.61 7.80 -8.24
C THR A 454 -24.99 6.73 -9.14
N ALA A 455 -25.57 6.43 -10.31
CA ALA A 455 -25.10 5.32 -11.16
C ALA A 455 -25.28 5.49 -12.67
N PHE A 456 -26.36 6.13 -13.15
CA PHE A 456 -26.71 6.11 -14.58
C PHE A 456 -26.93 7.53 -15.12
N LYS A 457 -25.83 8.24 -15.40
CA LYS A 457 -25.81 9.66 -15.80
C LYS A 457 -26.74 10.01 -16.98
N ASP A 458 -26.89 9.10 -17.95
CA ASP A 458 -27.61 9.34 -19.20
C ASP A 458 -28.99 8.64 -19.25
N ILE A 459 -29.52 8.21 -18.09
CA ILE A 459 -30.82 7.55 -18.02
C ILE A 459 -31.96 8.56 -18.21
N SER A 460 -32.88 8.27 -19.13
CA SER A 460 -34.05 9.12 -19.36
C SER A 460 -35.11 8.94 -18.27
N TYR A 461 -35.86 9.99 -17.98
CA TYR A 461 -36.98 9.96 -17.03
C TYR A 461 -38.00 8.87 -17.40
N ASN A 462 -38.41 8.81 -18.68
CA ASN A 462 -39.34 7.80 -19.20
C ASN A 462 -38.88 6.36 -18.94
N ASN A 463 -37.57 6.08 -19.03
CA ASN A 463 -37.02 4.76 -18.73
C ASN A 463 -37.18 4.41 -17.25
N ILE A 464 -36.92 5.36 -16.35
CA ILE A 464 -37.17 5.19 -14.90
C ILE A 464 -38.66 5.01 -14.61
N THR A 465 -39.55 5.84 -15.16
CA THR A 465 -41.00 5.69 -14.95
C THR A 465 -41.51 4.32 -15.41
N ASN A 466 -41.03 3.83 -16.56
CA ASN A 466 -41.36 2.50 -17.06
C ASN A 466 -40.85 1.37 -16.16
N ILE A 467 -39.66 1.52 -15.57
CA ILE A 467 -39.10 0.57 -14.62
C ILE A 467 -39.86 0.60 -13.29
N ILE A 468 -40.20 1.77 -12.75
CA ILE A 468 -41.02 1.93 -11.54
C ILE A 468 -42.38 1.21 -11.71
N ARG A 469 -43.11 1.48 -12.80
CA ARG A 469 -44.37 0.78 -13.15
C ARG A 469 -44.17 -0.72 -13.42
N GLY A 470 -42.96 -1.15 -13.77
CA GLY A 470 -42.58 -2.56 -13.92
C GLY A 470 -42.33 -3.25 -12.58
N LEU A 471 -41.72 -2.54 -11.63
CA LEU A 471 -41.50 -2.98 -10.25
C LEU A 471 -42.81 -3.03 -9.46
N GLU A 472 -43.70 -2.04 -9.64
CA GLU A 472 -45.05 -2.00 -9.10
C GLU A 472 -45.86 -3.24 -9.50
N ARG A 473 -46.01 -3.49 -10.81
CA ARG A 473 -46.74 -4.65 -11.36
C ARG A 473 -46.22 -6.01 -10.87
N LYS A 474 -44.99 -6.08 -10.38
CA LYS A 474 -44.34 -7.30 -9.86
C LYS A 474 -44.30 -7.37 -8.32
N GLY A 475 -44.81 -6.33 -7.64
CA GLY A 475 -44.94 -6.25 -6.19
C GLY A 475 -43.67 -5.81 -5.45
N TYR A 476 -42.78 -5.06 -6.11
CA TYR A 476 -41.52 -4.55 -5.54
C TYR A 476 -41.57 -3.07 -5.14
N LEU A 477 -42.49 -2.30 -5.73
CA LEU A 477 -42.83 -0.93 -5.32
C LEU A 477 -44.34 -0.82 -5.09
N LYS A 478 -44.77 0.14 -4.28
CA LYS A 478 -46.19 0.49 -4.11
C LYS A 478 -46.35 2.02 -4.03
N PRO A 479 -47.33 2.62 -4.73
CA PRO A 479 -47.61 4.05 -4.61
C PRO A 479 -48.34 4.34 -3.29
N GLU A 480 -48.11 5.54 -2.73
CA GLU A 480 -48.80 6.03 -1.53
C GLU A 480 -50.31 6.19 -1.73
N ASN A 481 -50.74 6.69 -2.89
CA ASN A 481 -52.13 6.82 -3.29
C ASN A 481 -52.36 6.15 -4.66
N PRO A 482 -53.06 5.00 -4.74
CA PRO A 482 -53.25 4.28 -6.00
C PRO A 482 -54.06 5.06 -7.06
N GLU A 483 -54.74 6.15 -6.68
CA GLU A 483 -55.55 6.95 -7.62
C GLU A 483 -54.72 7.96 -8.44
N LYS A 484 -53.47 8.25 -8.05
CA LYS A 484 -52.60 9.26 -8.70
C LYS A 484 -51.12 8.82 -8.86
N PRO A 485 -50.81 7.71 -9.55
CA PRO A 485 -49.47 7.12 -9.60
C PRO A 485 -48.34 8.02 -10.18
N ASN A 486 -48.67 9.15 -10.81
CA ASN A 486 -47.67 10.12 -11.30
C ASN A 486 -47.31 11.22 -10.27
N GLU A 487 -48.11 11.40 -9.21
CA GLU A 487 -47.93 12.44 -8.17
C GLU A 487 -47.62 11.81 -6.80
N THR A 488 -47.38 10.49 -6.74
CA THR A 488 -47.23 9.73 -5.51
C THR A 488 -45.80 9.39 -5.18
N LYS A 489 -45.51 9.32 -3.88
CA LYS A 489 -44.32 8.69 -3.36
C LYS A 489 -44.40 7.17 -3.49
N TRP A 490 -43.26 6.54 -3.75
CA TRP A 490 -43.13 5.11 -3.92
C TRP A 490 -42.46 4.49 -2.70
N PHE A 491 -43.08 3.45 -2.14
CA PHE A 491 -42.52 2.65 -1.07
C PHE A 491 -41.88 1.38 -1.63
N ARG A 492 -40.67 1.06 -1.16
CA ARG A 492 -39.99 -0.17 -1.51
C ARG A 492 -40.53 -1.35 -0.69
N ILE A 493 -40.93 -2.42 -1.40
CA ILE A 493 -41.41 -3.67 -0.78
C ILE A 493 -40.34 -4.74 -0.91
N ASN A 494 -39.73 -5.11 0.22
CA ASN A 494 -38.84 -6.26 0.32
C ASN A 494 -39.65 -7.56 0.28
N LYS A 495 -39.94 -8.03 -0.94
CA LYS A 495 -40.51 -9.36 -1.23
C LYS A 495 -39.52 -10.45 -0.80
N ASN A 496 -39.67 -10.93 0.43
CA ASN A 496 -38.80 -11.95 1.04
C ASN A 496 -39.30 -13.36 0.71
N LYS A 497 -38.65 -13.97 -0.31
CA LYS A 497 -38.84 -15.33 -0.85
C LYS A 497 -40.18 -15.59 -1.55
#